data_AF-A0A348TTJ7-F1
#
_entry.id   AF-A0A348TTJ7-F1
#
_cell.length_a   1.000
_cell.length_b   1.000
_cell.length_c   1.000
_cell.angle_alpha   90.00
_cell.angle_beta   90.00
_cell.angle_gamma   90.00
#
_symmetry.space_group_name_H-M   'P 1'
#
loop_
_entity.id
_entity.type
_entity.pdbx_description
1 polymer ?
#
loop_
_entity_poly.entity_id
_entity_poly.type
_entity_poly.pdbx_seq_one_letter_code
_entity_poly.pdbx_strand_id
1 'polypeptide(L)'
;MKKLLLSLVLATGLLSSCAPQSTADNVEESAVTPQNYFVLNRNVQQLKAIAKAAGELAVADSSAFGEFNVIICGKSVQDMVTPEVMDPFMEILNANNVNVIACGFSLKKFEVDPAGLPEGVTVVPNGIQYGFEKQKAGYYSITL
;
A
#
# COMPACT_ATOMS: atom_id res chain seq x y z
N MET A 1 24.27 -61.04 4.92
CA MET A 1 25.57 -61.55 4.38
C MET A 1 25.84 -60.74 3.10
N LYS A 2 26.96 -60.00 2.97
CA LYS A 2 28.20 -60.42 2.26
C LYS A 2 27.87 -61.00 0.85
N LYS A 3 28.31 -60.49 -0.31
CA LYS A 3 29.43 -59.58 -0.72
C LYS A 3 28.97 -58.80 -2.00
N LEU A 4 29.34 -57.55 -2.28
CA LEU A 4 30.64 -56.95 -2.70
C LEU A 4 31.13 -57.32 -4.12
N LEU A 5 31.56 -56.28 -4.86
CA LEU A 5 32.46 -56.19 -6.04
C LEU A 5 31.76 -55.87 -7.38
N LEU A 6 32.35 -55.17 -8.37
CA LEU A 6 33.41 -54.14 -8.53
C LEU A 6 33.58 -53.98 -10.07
N SER A 7 34.12 -52.84 -10.52
CA SER A 7 34.52 -52.50 -11.91
C SER A 7 33.40 -51.85 -12.76
N LEU A 8 33.68 -51.01 -13.76
CA LEU A 8 34.98 -50.49 -14.27
C LEU A 8 34.88 -49.00 -14.67
N VAL A 9 36.02 -48.39 -15.02
CA VAL A 9 36.18 -47.00 -15.48
C VAL A 9 35.98 -46.88 -17.00
N LEU A 10 35.39 -45.79 -17.48
CA LEU A 10 35.93 -45.10 -18.66
C LEU A 10 35.64 -43.59 -18.64
N ALA A 11 36.66 -42.80 -18.33
CA ALA A 11 36.65 -41.36 -18.55
C ALA A 11 37.15 -41.08 -19.97
N THR A 12 36.35 -40.41 -20.79
CA THR A 12 36.76 -39.84 -22.08
C THR A 12 36.29 -38.39 -22.12
N GLY A 13 37.25 -37.47 -22.21
CA GLY A 13 36.97 -36.04 -22.18
C GLY A 13 36.35 -35.54 -23.49
N LEU A 14 35.47 -34.55 -23.38
CA LEU A 14 35.07 -33.70 -24.48
C LEU A 14 35.66 -32.31 -24.22
N LEU A 15 36.61 -31.92 -25.07
CA LEU A 15 37.13 -30.55 -25.14
C LEU A 15 36.04 -29.69 -25.79
N SER A 16 35.16 -29.10 -24.98
CA SER A 16 34.18 -28.13 -25.47
C SER A 16 34.86 -26.78 -25.74
N SER A 17 34.78 -26.35 -26.99
CA SER A 17 35.37 -25.11 -27.51
C SER A 17 34.87 -23.87 -26.77
N CYS A 18 35.79 -22.99 -26.37
CA CYS A 18 35.47 -21.63 -25.94
C CYS A 18 35.00 -20.80 -27.15
N ALA A 19 33.69 -20.79 -27.41
CA ALA A 19 33.05 -19.73 -28.19
C ALA A 19 32.66 -18.60 -27.21
N PRO A 20 33.05 -17.34 -27.44
CA PRO A 20 32.56 -16.23 -26.63
C PRO A 20 31.05 -16.07 -26.87
N GLN A 21 30.24 -16.41 -25.88
CA GLN A 21 28.83 -16.04 -25.89
C GLN A 21 28.73 -14.52 -25.76
N SER A 22 28.19 -13.87 -26.80
CA SER A 22 27.74 -12.49 -26.72
C SER A 22 26.68 -12.39 -25.63
N THR A 23 26.99 -11.73 -24.52
CA THR A 23 25.99 -11.30 -23.55
C THR A 23 25.14 -10.23 -24.21
N ALA A 24 24.01 -10.63 -24.77
CA ALA A 24 22.94 -9.70 -25.04
C ALA A 24 22.43 -9.22 -23.67
N ASP A 25 22.81 -8.00 -23.30
CA ASP A 25 22.28 -7.33 -22.12
C ASP A 25 20.77 -7.18 -22.30
N ASN A 26 20.02 -8.13 -21.74
CA ASN A 26 18.65 -7.87 -21.36
C ASN A 26 18.73 -6.88 -20.21
N VAL A 27 18.60 -5.59 -20.55
CA VAL A 27 18.15 -4.60 -19.59
C VAL A 27 16.72 -4.98 -19.23
N GLU A 28 16.58 -5.88 -18.26
CA GLU A 28 15.34 -6.00 -17.50
C GLU A 28 15.12 -4.64 -16.85
N GLU A 29 14.23 -3.85 -17.44
CA GLU A 29 13.67 -2.66 -16.82
C GLU A 29 12.99 -3.12 -15.54
N SER A 30 13.73 -3.02 -14.44
CA SER A 30 13.33 -3.47 -13.12
C SER A 30 12.11 -2.66 -12.71
N ALA A 31 10.92 -3.21 -12.98
CA ALA A 31 9.66 -2.53 -12.75
C ALA A 31 9.59 -2.09 -11.29
N VAL A 32 9.57 -0.78 -11.08
CA VAL A 32 9.56 -0.21 -9.73
C VAL A 32 8.23 -0.58 -9.07
N THR A 33 8.28 -1.51 -8.11
CA THR A 33 7.11 -1.90 -7.32
C THR A 33 6.60 -0.70 -6.52
N PRO A 34 5.35 -0.25 -6.72
CA PRO A 34 4.83 0.91 -6.01
C PRO A 34 4.65 0.63 -4.51
N GLN A 35 5.16 1.54 -3.69
CA GLN A 35 5.02 1.58 -2.24
C GLN A 35 3.70 2.25 -1.91
N ASN A 36 2.73 1.44 -1.48
CA ASN A 36 1.38 1.91 -1.16
C ASN A 36 1.18 1.98 0.36
N TYR A 37 0.34 2.91 0.80
CA TYR A 37 0.18 3.28 2.19
C TYR A 37 -1.29 3.36 2.60
N PHE A 38 -1.58 3.01 3.85
CA PHE A 38 -2.79 3.51 4.50
C PHE A 38 -2.61 3.80 6.00
N VAL A 39 -3.40 4.76 6.49
CA VAL A 39 -3.55 5.03 7.92
C VAL A 39 -4.97 4.67 8.34
N LEU A 40 -5.12 3.77 9.31
CA LEU A 40 -6.39 3.57 10.00
C LEU A 40 -6.50 4.63 11.12
N ASN A 41 -7.35 5.64 10.92
CA ASN A 41 -7.44 6.80 11.81
C ASN A 41 -8.75 6.82 12.60
N ARG A 42 -8.70 7.32 13.84
CA ARG A 42 -9.89 7.54 14.71
C ARG A 42 -10.00 8.96 15.25
N ASN A 43 -9.31 9.92 14.62
CA ASN A 43 -9.25 11.31 15.07
C ASN A 43 -8.91 12.24 13.89
N VAL A 44 -9.89 13.00 13.41
CA VAL A 44 -9.72 13.92 12.26
C VAL A 44 -8.66 15.01 12.51
N GLN A 45 -8.38 15.36 13.76
CA GLN A 45 -7.38 16.39 14.10
C GLN A 45 -5.94 15.97 13.72
N GLN A 46 -5.71 14.68 13.45
CA GLN A 46 -4.43 14.17 12.95
C GLN A 46 -4.29 14.26 11.42
N LEU A 47 -5.35 14.59 10.67
CA LEU A 47 -5.34 14.56 9.20
C LEU A 47 -4.26 15.47 8.58
N LYS A 48 -3.98 16.63 9.18
CA LYS A 48 -2.87 17.50 8.75
C LYS A 48 -1.49 16.82 8.88
N ALA A 49 -1.28 16.03 9.93
CA ALA A 49 -0.03 15.28 10.10
C ALA A 49 0.05 14.09 9.13
N ILE A 50 -1.07 13.40 8.89
CA ILE A 50 -1.19 12.30 7.92
C ILE A 50 -0.92 12.80 6.50
N ALA A 51 -1.51 13.93 6.10
CA ALA A 51 -1.28 14.54 4.78
C ALA A 51 0.19 14.97 4.59
N LYS A 52 0.81 15.57 5.61
CA LYS A 52 2.24 15.89 5.58
C LYS A 52 3.12 14.65 5.44
N ALA A 53 2.80 13.56 6.15
CA ALA A 53 3.52 12.29 6.02
C ALA A 53 3.38 11.69 4.62
N ALA A 54 2.21 11.79 3.97
CA ALA A 54 2.02 11.38 2.59
C ALA A 54 2.91 12.17 1.62
N GLY A 55 2.99 13.50 1.76
CA GLY A 55 3.89 14.34 0.97
C GLY A 55 5.39 14.05 1.21
N GLU A 56 5.78 13.77 2.45
CA GLU A 56 7.17 13.39 2.78
C GLU A 56 7.55 12.01 2.22
N LEU A 57 6.62 11.04 2.24
CA LEU A 57 6.80 9.74 1.60
C LEU A 57 6.84 9.86 0.07
N ALA A 58 6.03 10.73 -0.53
CA ALA A 58 6.08 10.99 -1.97
C ALA A 58 7.45 11.53 -2.42
N VAL A 59 8.10 12.37 -1.60
CA VAL A 59 9.47 12.84 -1.86
C VAL A 59 10.50 11.74 -1.60
N ALA A 60 10.34 10.93 -0.54
CA ALA A 60 11.30 9.89 -0.17
C ALA A 60 11.31 8.70 -1.13
N ASP A 61 10.13 8.25 -1.57
CA ASP A 61 9.95 7.09 -2.46
C ASP A 61 10.03 7.49 -3.94
N SER A 62 9.82 8.77 -4.27
CA SER A 62 9.92 9.32 -5.63
C SER A 62 9.07 8.51 -6.63
N SER A 63 9.65 7.94 -7.69
CA SER A 63 8.95 7.10 -8.67
C SER A 63 8.40 5.79 -8.11
N ALA A 64 8.77 5.40 -6.88
CA ALA A 64 8.17 4.27 -6.17
C ALA A 64 6.96 4.66 -5.33
N PHE A 65 6.62 5.95 -5.16
CA PHE A 65 5.43 6.32 -4.40
C PHE A 65 4.14 5.89 -5.11
N GLY A 66 3.30 5.14 -4.40
CA GLY A 66 2.02 4.64 -4.89
C GLY A 66 0.81 5.36 -4.31
N GLU A 67 -0.22 4.59 -3.97
CA GLU A 67 -1.48 5.06 -3.40
C GLU A 67 -1.34 5.34 -1.90
N PHE A 68 -1.80 6.50 -1.41
CA PHE A 68 -1.90 6.79 0.03
C PHE A 68 -3.37 6.96 0.45
N ASN A 69 -3.83 6.18 1.43
CA ASN A 69 -5.19 6.26 1.97
C ASN A 69 -5.23 6.69 3.44
N VAL A 70 -6.30 7.38 3.83
CA VAL A 70 -6.71 7.50 5.24
C VAL A 70 -8.10 6.91 5.43
N ILE A 71 -8.21 5.90 6.29
CA ILE A 71 -9.45 5.18 6.59
C ILE A 71 -9.95 5.66 7.96
N ILE A 72 -10.98 6.51 7.95
CA ILE A 72 -11.52 7.13 9.16
C ILE A 72 -12.61 6.22 9.76
N CYS A 73 -12.41 5.83 11.03
CA CYS A 73 -13.19 4.84 11.75
C CYS A 73 -13.58 5.30 13.16
N GLY A 74 -14.58 4.65 13.75
CA GLY A 74 -15.02 4.99 15.11
C GLY A 74 -15.82 6.28 15.13
N LYS A 75 -15.79 7.00 16.26
CA LYS A 75 -16.66 8.17 16.47
C LYS A 75 -16.30 9.37 15.57
N SER A 76 -15.05 9.48 15.13
CA SER A 76 -14.57 10.58 14.27
C SER A 76 -15.25 10.68 12.90
N VAL A 77 -16.03 9.67 12.48
CA VAL A 77 -16.89 9.78 11.30
C VAL A 77 -18.04 10.79 11.49
N GLN A 78 -18.36 11.18 12.73
CA GLN A 78 -19.29 12.29 13.01
C GLN A 78 -18.68 13.64 12.64
N ASP A 79 -17.38 13.82 12.89
CA ASP A 79 -16.67 15.04 12.50
C ASP A 79 -16.55 15.17 10.98
N MET A 80 -16.56 14.04 10.25
CA MET A 80 -16.45 14.02 8.78
C MET A 80 -17.56 14.77 8.06
N VAL A 81 -18.75 14.92 8.66
CA VAL A 81 -19.89 15.64 8.06
C VAL A 81 -20.03 17.08 8.58
N THR A 82 -18.97 17.63 9.17
CA THR A 82 -18.90 19.03 9.64
C THR A 82 -17.94 19.82 8.73
N PRO A 83 -18.45 20.64 7.78
CA PRO A 83 -17.61 21.34 6.80
C PRO A 83 -16.54 22.23 7.44
N GLU A 84 -16.89 22.95 8.52
CA GLU A 84 -15.97 23.84 9.24
C GLU A 84 -14.79 23.10 9.88
N VAL A 85 -14.92 21.78 10.08
CA VAL A 85 -13.84 20.89 10.57
C VAL A 85 -13.10 20.26 9.39
N MET A 86 -13.81 19.77 8.38
CA MET A 86 -13.22 18.94 7.33
C MET A 86 -12.63 19.71 6.15
N ASP A 87 -13.22 20.83 5.72
CA ASP A 87 -12.78 21.54 4.51
C ASP A 87 -11.27 21.91 4.57
N PRO A 88 -10.73 22.44 5.69
CA PRO A 88 -9.29 22.72 5.81
C PRO A 88 -8.41 21.46 5.79
N PHE A 89 -8.95 20.29 6.17
CA PHE A 89 -8.23 19.02 6.04
C PHE A 89 -8.31 18.47 4.62
N MET A 90 -9.48 18.54 3.97
CA MET A 90 -9.68 18.09 2.59
C MET A 90 -8.78 18.87 1.62
N GLU A 91 -8.61 20.18 1.79
CA GLU A 91 -7.66 20.99 1.02
C GLU A 91 -6.23 20.40 1.08
N ILE A 92 -5.72 20.14 2.30
CA ILE A 92 -4.36 19.65 2.51
C ILE A 92 -4.20 18.18 2.09
N LEU A 93 -5.22 17.34 2.32
CA LEU A 93 -5.24 15.93 1.89
C LEU A 93 -5.21 15.83 0.36
N ASN A 94 -6.05 16.59 -0.34
CA ASN A 94 -6.08 16.65 -1.80
C ASN A 94 -4.76 17.17 -2.37
N ALA A 95 -4.17 18.22 -1.77
CA ALA A 95 -2.87 18.75 -2.17
C ALA A 95 -1.70 17.75 -1.99
N ASN A 96 -1.88 16.70 -1.20
CA ASN A 96 -0.91 15.61 -1.00
C ASN A 96 -1.38 14.28 -1.61
N ASN A 97 -2.38 14.30 -2.51
CA ASN A 97 -2.95 13.12 -3.18
C ASN A 97 -3.41 11.99 -2.22
N VAL A 98 -3.95 12.35 -1.05
CA VAL A 98 -4.45 11.38 -0.07
C VAL A 98 -5.91 11.03 -0.33
N ASN A 99 -6.17 9.74 -0.58
CA ASN A 99 -7.53 9.20 -0.70
C ASN A 99 -8.20 9.13 0.68
N VAL A 100 -9.35 9.79 0.84
CA VAL A 100 -10.11 9.80 2.09
C VAL A 100 -11.22 8.75 2.06
N ILE A 101 -11.22 7.85 3.05
CA ILE A 101 -12.13 6.71 3.10
C ILE A 101 -12.92 6.73 4.42
N ALA A 102 -14.25 6.77 4.33
CA ALA A 102 -15.15 6.65 5.47
C ALA A 102 -15.56 5.20 5.71
N CYS A 103 -15.49 4.76 6.97
CA CYS A 103 -15.91 3.42 7.38
C CYS A 103 -17.45 3.33 7.54
N GLY A 104 -18.13 2.69 6.59
CA GLY A 104 -19.58 2.49 6.59
C GLY A 104 -20.14 1.81 7.84
N PHE A 105 -19.42 0.84 8.41
CA PHE A 105 -19.78 0.25 9.71
C PHE A 105 -19.78 1.27 10.85
N SER A 106 -18.88 2.26 10.81
CA SER A 106 -18.85 3.36 11.78
C SER A 106 -19.97 4.38 11.48
N LEU A 107 -20.14 4.79 10.21
CA LEU A 107 -21.23 5.70 9.81
C LEU A 107 -22.59 5.18 10.29
N LYS A 108 -22.89 3.90 10.00
CA LYS A 108 -24.10 3.22 10.46
C LYS A 108 -24.22 3.16 11.99
N LYS A 109 -23.12 2.91 12.71
CA LYS A 109 -23.13 2.85 14.19
C LYS A 109 -23.37 4.21 14.85
N PHE A 110 -22.95 5.29 14.21
CA PHE A 110 -23.03 6.65 14.73
C PHE A 110 -24.12 7.50 14.05
N GLU A 111 -25.00 6.84 13.29
CA GLU A 111 -26.18 7.41 12.61
C GLU A 111 -25.83 8.60 11.68
N VAL A 112 -24.66 8.54 11.04
CA VAL A 112 -24.17 9.54 10.10
C VAL A 112 -24.64 9.21 8.69
N ASP A 113 -25.32 10.16 8.03
CA ASP A 113 -25.73 10.06 6.63
C ASP A 113 -24.50 10.22 5.70
N PRO A 114 -24.18 9.23 4.85
CA PRO A 114 -23.13 9.36 3.84
C PRO A 114 -23.30 10.54 2.88
N ALA A 115 -24.52 11.05 2.67
CA ALA A 115 -24.77 12.21 1.82
C ALA A 115 -24.21 13.53 2.38
N GLY A 116 -23.86 13.57 3.67
CA GLY A 116 -23.18 14.71 4.31
C GLY A 116 -21.65 14.68 4.23
N LEU A 117 -21.06 13.65 3.61
CA LEU A 117 -19.60 13.53 3.50
C LEU A 117 -19.05 14.49 2.42
N PRO A 118 -17.82 15.03 2.60
CA PRO A 118 -17.15 15.85 1.59
C PRO A 118 -17.01 15.14 0.24
N GLU A 119 -16.99 15.92 -0.83
CA GLU A 119 -16.77 15.41 -2.18
C GLU A 119 -15.42 14.65 -2.27
N GLY A 120 -15.40 13.54 -3.00
CA GLY A 120 -14.24 12.65 -3.14
C GLY A 120 -14.07 11.63 -2.01
N VAL A 121 -14.81 11.73 -0.89
CA VAL A 121 -14.75 10.70 0.17
C VAL A 121 -15.37 9.39 -0.31
N THR A 122 -14.58 8.32 -0.30
CA THR A 122 -15.06 6.96 -0.63
C THR A 122 -15.63 6.28 0.60
N VAL A 123 -16.81 5.65 0.50
CA VAL A 123 -17.38 4.86 1.60
C VAL A 123 -17.12 3.36 1.38
N VAL A 124 -16.50 2.69 2.35
CA VAL A 124 -16.29 1.24 2.34
C VAL A 124 -17.16 0.56 3.40
N PRO A 125 -17.75 -0.63 3.17
CA PRO A 125 -18.66 -1.26 4.15
C PRO A 125 -18.04 -1.48 5.54
N ASN A 126 -16.75 -1.83 5.60
CA ASN A 126 -16.00 -2.00 6.83
C ASN A 126 -14.54 -1.58 6.63
N GLY A 127 -14.14 -0.45 7.22
CA GLY A 127 -12.77 0.08 7.12
C GLY A 127 -11.69 -0.80 7.73
N ILE A 128 -12.00 -1.61 8.75
CA ILE A 128 -11.04 -2.54 9.36
C ILE A 128 -10.76 -3.69 8.39
N GLN A 129 -11.83 -4.27 7.80
CA GLN A 129 -11.69 -5.30 6.77
C GLN A 129 -10.93 -4.77 5.55
N TYR A 130 -11.30 -3.58 5.06
CA TYR A 130 -10.64 -2.93 3.93
C TYR A 130 -9.13 -2.73 4.21
N GLY A 131 -8.76 -2.27 5.41
CA GLY A 131 -7.36 -2.19 5.83
C GLY A 131 -6.63 -3.54 5.76
N PHE A 132 -7.24 -4.63 6.24
CA PHE A 132 -6.65 -5.97 6.11
C PHE A 132 -6.51 -6.43 4.64
N GLU A 133 -7.46 -6.13 3.76
CA GLU A 133 -7.30 -6.44 2.33
C GLU A 133 -6.18 -5.60 1.68
N LYS A 134 -6.02 -4.33 2.07
CA LYS A 134 -4.87 -3.51 1.64
C LYS A 134 -3.53 -4.06 2.17
N GLN A 135 -3.45 -4.52 3.42
CA GLN A 135 -2.25 -5.18 3.94
C GLN A 135 -1.89 -6.45 3.15
N LYS A 136 -2.88 -7.30 2.82
CA LYS A 136 -2.66 -8.48 1.96
C LYS A 136 -2.18 -8.10 0.55
N ALA A 137 -2.61 -6.94 0.04
CA ALA A 137 -2.14 -6.35 -1.21
C ALA A 137 -0.76 -5.64 -1.09
N GLY A 138 -0.06 -5.76 0.03
CA GLY A 138 1.30 -5.25 0.23
C GLY A 138 1.40 -3.81 0.75
N TYR A 139 0.31 -3.22 1.22
CA TYR A 139 0.34 -1.83 1.71
C TYR A 139 1.03 -1.74 3.07
N TYR A 140 1.93 -0.76 3.21
CA TYR A 140 2.43 -0.33 4.51
C TYR A 140 1.32 0.39 5.27
N SER A 141 1.29 0.22 6.60
CA SER A 141 0.19 0.76 7.40
C SER A 141 0.55 1.09 8.83
N ILE A 142 -0.08 2.13 9.36
CA ILE A 142 -0.13 2.44 10.79
C ILE A 142 -1.58 2.68 11.25
N THR A 143 -1.79 2.69 12.56
CA THR A 143 -3.09 3.02 13.19
C THR A 143 -2.89 4.18 14.17
N LEU A 144 -3.78 5.18 14.12
CA LEU A 144 -3.73 6.42 14.90
C LEU A 144 -5.09 6.78 15.55
#